data_AF-A0AAJ4YDE3-F1
#
_entry.id   AF-A0AAJ4YDE3-F1
#
_cell.length_a   1.000
_cell.length_b   1.000
_cell.length_c   1.000
_cell.angle_alpha   90.00
_cell.angle_beta   90.00
_cell.angle_gamma   90.00
#
_symmetry.space_group_name_H-M   'P 1'
#
loop_
_entity.id
_entity.type
_entity.pdbx_description
1 polymer ?
#
loop_
_entity_poly.entity_id
_entity_poly.type
_entity_poly.pdbx_seq_one_letter_code
_entity_poly.pdbx_strand_id
1 'polypeptide(L)'
;MADVSQGLEPVSQKAQEAAERVRAANAENKQKLQEAIEQAKSNATQRAEELQQKAAHGQEQAAEGWQRLKSDWHQHLAQGKQKQAERAAQHDAKAAQRYAEFTADYAADAIDFALSAIDEAEYAVLEAVLARADADEAQSNLA
;
A
#
# COMPACT_ATOMS: atom_id res chain seq x y z
N MET A 1 -19.11 7.23 -15.58
CA MET A 1 -18.04 6.48 -14.91
C MET A 1 -17.14 7.51 -14.27
N ALA A 2 -16.69 7.30 -13.02
CA ALA A 2 -15.73 8.23 -12.42
C ALA A 2 -14.52 8.34 -13.36
N ASP A 3 -14.01 9.56 -13.54
CA ASP A 3 -12.82 9.78 -14.33
C ASP A 3 -11.65 9.06 -13.65
N VAL A 4 -11.23 7.93 -14.24
CA VAL A 4 -10.17 7.08 -13.69
C VAL A 4 -8.85 7.86 -13.58
N SER A 5 -8.68 8.95 -14.35
CA SER A 5 -7.53 9.86 -14.26
C SER A 5 -7.47 10.64 -12.95
N GLN A 6 -8.60 10.82 -12.24
CA GLN A 6 -8.62 11.41 -10.90
C GLN A 6 -8.27 10.40 -9.79
N GLY A 7 -8.09 9.12 -10.14
CA GLY A 7 -7.86 8.03 -9.18
C GLY A 7 -6.56 8.13 -8.37
N LEU A 8 -5.58 8.91 -8.84
CA LEU A 8 -4.29 9.10 -8.16
C LEU A 8 -4.31 10.22 -7.11
N GLU A 9 -5.29 11.14 -7.15
CA GLU A 9 -5.37 12.24 -6.16
C GLU A 9 -5.51 11.71 -4.72
N PRO A 10 -6.41 10.74 -4.41
CA PRO A 10 -6.49 10.16 -3.07
C PRO A 10 -5.22 9.44 -2.63
N VAL A 11 -4.44 8.88 -3.57
CA VAL A 11 -3.17 8.20 -3.30
C VAL A 11 -2.11 9.21 -2.84
N SER A 12 -1.99 10.32 -3.58
CA SER A 12 -1.10 11.43 -3.23
C SER A 12 -1.43 12.02 -1.86
N GLN A 13 -2.72 12.32 -1.61
CA GLN A 13 -3.17 12.84 -0.32
C GLN A 13 -2.83 11.86 0.83
N LYS A 14 -3.04 10.56 0.62
CA LYS A 14 -2.74 9.53 1.63
C LYS A 14 -1.25 9.46 1.97
N ALA A 15 -0.38 9.57 0.97
CA ALA A 15 1.07 9.58 1.16
C ALA A 15 1.52 10.81 1.97
N GLN A 16 0.96 12.00 1.65
CA GLN A 16 1.23 13.24 2.38
C GLN A 16 0.81 13.13 3.85
N GLU A 17 -0.42 12.69 4.11
CA GLU A 17 -0.90 12.51 5.48
C GLU A 17 -0.05 11.51 6.29
N ALA A 18 0.42 10.43 5.66
CA ALA A 18 1.28 9.45 6.32
C ALA A 18 2.63 10.08 6.70
N ALA A 19 3.25 10.84 5.79
CA ALA A 19 4.51 11.54 6.04
C ALA A 19 4.38 12.60 7.14
N GLU A 20 3.25 13.31 7.21
CA GLU A 20 2.96 14.26 8.30
C GLU A 20 2.78 13.57 9.64
N ARG A 21 2.01 12.47 9.70
CA ARG A 21 1.82 11.70 10.95
C ARG A 21 3.14 11.15 11.49
N VAL A 22 4.03 10.62 10.63
CA VAL A 22 5.34 10.12 11.05
C VAL A 22 6.23 11.25 11.57
N ARG A 23 6.26 12.41 10.87
CA ARG A 23 7.01 13.59 11.34
C ARG A 23 6.50 14.08 12.70
N ALA A 24 5.19 14.14 12.89
CA ALA A 24 4.59 14.53 14.17
C ALA A 24 4.94 13.53 15.27
N ALA A 25 4.77 12.22 15.03
CA ALA A 25 5.04 11.18 16.03
C ALA A 25 6.52 11.13 16.46
N ASN A 26 7.46 11.42 15.55
CA ASN A 26 8.89 11.50 15.87
C ASN A 26 9.26 12.69 16.79
N ALA A 27 8.44 13.74 16.82
CA ALA A 27 8.63 14.89 17.70
C ALA A 27 7.99 14.68 19.09
N GLU A 28 7.27 13.58 19.30
CA GLU A 28 6.49 13.31 20.50
C GLU A 28 7.15 12.27 21.42
N ASN A 29 6.54 12.03 22.59
CA ASN A 29 7.04 11.04 23.55
C ASN A 29 6.72 9.59 23.12
N LYS A 30 7.38 8.63 23.78
CA LYS A 30 7.27 7.20 23.47
C LYS A 30 5.84 6.66 23.49
N GLN A 31 4.97 7.16 24.38
CA GLN A 31 3.59 6.70 24.47
C GLN A 31 2.79 7.09 23.22
N LYS A 32 2.87 8.36 22.81
CA LYS A 32 2.17 8.82 21.59
C LYS A 32 2.70 8.15 20.32
N LEU A 33 4.00 7.86 20.27
CA LEU A 33 4.58 7.08 19.17
C LEU A 33 3.99 5.66 19.11
N GLN A 34 3.72 5.02 20.26
CA GLN A 34 3.06 3.71 20.29
C GLN A 34 1.61 3.78 19.81
N GLU A 35 0.86 4.81 20.21
CA GLU A 35 -0.52 5.04 19.74
C GLU A 35 -0.56 5.25 18.22
N ALA A 36 0.36 6.06 17.68
CA ALA A 36 0.50 6.27 16.24
C ALA A 36 0.80 4.97 15.47
N ILE A 37 1.65 4.10 16.02
CA ILE A 37 1.96 2.79 15.44
C ILE A 37 0.71 1.89 15.40
N GLU A 38 -0.06 1.81 16.48
CA GLU A 38 -1.27 0.98 16.52
C GLU A 38 -2.35 1.51 15.56
N GLN A 39 -2.52 2.83 15.45
CA GLN A 39 -3.43 3.41 14.48
C GLN A 39 -2.99 3.12 13.04
N ALA A 40 -1.70 3.25 12.73
CA ALA A 40 -1.16 2.92 11.40
C ALA A 40 -1.38 1.45 11.04
N LYS A 41 -1.19 0.54 12.02
CA LYS A 41 -1.46 -0.89 11.88
C LYS A 41 -2.93 -1.18 11.61
N SER A 42 -3.84 -0.62 12.42
CA SER A 42 -5.29 -0.78 12.21
C SER A 42 -5.72 -0.31 10.83
N ASN A 43 -5.24 0.88 10.42
CA ASN A 43 -5.48 1.45 9.10
C ASN A 43 -4.97 0.56 7.96
N ALA A 44 -3.81 -0.09 8.14
CA ALA A 44 -3.24 -1.00 7.16
C ALA A 44 -4.05 -2.31 7.06
N THR A 45 -4.45 -2.90 8.20
CA THR A 45 -5.31 -4.10 8.25
C THR A 45 -6.66 -3.84 7.59
N GLN A 46 -7.32 -2.73 7.90
CA GLN A 46 -8.61 -2.41 7.29
C GLN A 46 -8.49 -2.29 5.76
N ARG A 47 -7.47 -1.61 5.25
CA ARG A 47 -7.25 -1.52 3.79
C ARG A 47 -6.93 -2.88 3.16
N ALA A 48 -6.21 -3.74 3.87
CA ALA A 48 -5.96 -5.13 3.45
C ALA A 48 -7.27 -5.87 3.20
N GLU A 49 -8.19 -5.79 4.14
CA GLU A 49 -9.47 -6.47 4.13
C GLU A 49 -10.36 -5.90 3.02
N GLU A 50 -10.40 -4.58 2.85
CA GLU A 50 -11.13 -3.91 1.76
C GLU A 50 -10.61 -4.32 0.38
N LEU A 51 -9.28 -4.39 0.21
CA LEU A 51 -8.66 -4.87 -1.04
C LEU A 51 -8.98 -6.34 -1.29
N GLN A 52 -8.91 -7.19 -0.26
CA GLN A 52 -9.25 -8.61 -0.38
C GLN A 52 -10.73 -8.83 -0.73
N GLN A 53 -11.65 -8.03 -0.19
CA GLN A 53 -13.06 -8.09 -0.55
C GLN A 53 -13.29 -7.65 -1.99
N LYS A 54 -12.68 -6.53 -2.43
CA LYS A 54 -12.73 -6.08 -3.83
C LYS A 54 -12.15 -7.14 -4.78
N ALA A 55 -11.09 -7.83 -4.38
CA ALA A 55 -10.49 -8.97 -5.09
C ALA A 55 -11.50 -10.10 -5.38
N ALA A 56 -12.31 -10.42 -4.38
CA ALA A 56 -13.24 -11.54 -4.43
C ALA A 56 -14.51 -11.18 -5.23
N HIS A 57 -14.79 -9.89 -5.41
CA HIS A 57 -15.94 -9.38 -6.15
C HIS A 57 -15.62 -8.97 -7.60
N GLY A 58 -14.35 -8.67 -7.93
CA GLY A 58 -13.88 -8.40 -9.29
C GLY A 58 -13.71 -9.69 -10.09
N GLN A 59 -14.19 -9.70 -11.33
CA GLN A 59 -14.17 -10.87 -12.21
C GLN A 59 -12.78 -11.52 -12.27
N GLU A 60 -12.75 -12.84 -12.13
CA GLU A 60 -11.60 -13.74 -12.36
C GLU A 60 -10.94 -13.61 -13.75
N GLN A 61 -11.43 -12.72 -14.63
CA GLN A 61 -10.93 -12.53 -15.98
C GLN A 61 -10.24 -11.17 -16.11
N ALA A 62 -8.94 -11.25 -16.43
CA ALA A 62 -8.06 -10.19 -16.92
C ALA A 62 -7.44 -9.22 -15.90
N ALA A 63 -6.22 -9.55 -15.45
CA ALA A 63 -4.99 -8.75 -15.68
C ALA A 63 -3.83 -9.38 -14.87
N GLU A 64 -2.71 -9.67 -15.52
CA GLU A 64 -1.48 -10.11 -14.83
C GLU A 64 -1.06 -9.15 -13.70
N GLY A 65 -1.38 -7.85 -13.85
CA GLY A 65 -1.18 -6.82 -12.84
C GLY A 65 -1.93 -7.09 -11.52
N TRP A 66 -3.15 -7.62 -11.56
CA TRP A 66 -3.92 -7.93 -10.34
C TRP A 66 -3.32 -9.08 -9.53
N GLN A 67 -2.85 -10.12 -10.22
CA GLN A 67 -2.22 -11.28 -9.56
C GLN A 67 -0.86 -10.91 -8.97
N ARG A 68 -0.07 -10.08 -9.65
CA ARG A 68 1.19 -9.52 -9.13
C ARG A 68 0.93 -8.71 -7.85
N LEU A 69 0.01 -7.75 -7.90
CA LEU A 69 -0.33 -6.91 -6.75
C LEU A 69 -0.78 -7.74 -5.54
N LYS A 70 -1.56 -8.80 -5.75
CA LYS A 70 -2.01 -9.70 -4.69
C LYS A 70 -0.85 -10.51 -4.07
N SER A 71 0.08 -11.00 -4.89
CA SER A 71 1.27 -11.72 -4.42
C SER A 71 2.17 -10.85 -3.55
N ASP A 72 2.51 -9.66 -4.06
CA ASP A 72 3.40 -8.71 -3.38
C ASP A 72 2.77 -8.24 -2.05
N TRP A 73 1.46 -8.01 -2.05
CA TRP A 73 0.69 -7.74 -0.84
C TRP A 73 0.77 -8.87 0.21
N HIS A 74 0.59 -10.13 -0.20
CA HIS A 74 0.67 -11.28 0.71
C HIS A 74 2.07 -11.46 1.31
N GLN A 75 3.12 -11.27 0.51
CA GLN A 75 4.50 -11.29 0.99
C GLN A 75 4.74 -10.21 2.04
N HIS A 76 4.27 -9.00 1.79
CA HIS A 76 4.44 -7.88 2.71
C HIS A 76 3.70 -8.08 4.05
N LEU A 77 2.49 -8.65 4.00
CA LEU A 77 1.74 -9.04 5.20
C LEU A 77 2.47 -10.10 6.03
N ALA A 78 3.13 -11.06 5.38
CA ALA A 78 3.90 -12.10 6.09
C ALA A 78 5.10 -11.50 6.85
N GLN A 79 5.85 -10.60 6.20
CA GLN A 79 6.96 -9.87 6.82
C GLN A 79 6.48 -9.03 8.04
N GLY A 80 5.32 -8.36 7.92
CA GLY A 80 4.73 -7.60 9.02
C GLY A 80 4.31 -8.46 10.23
N LYS A 81 3.88 -9.70 10.00
CA LYS A 81 3.57 -10.67 11.08
C LYS A 81 4.83 -11.15 11.79
N GLN A 82 5.91 -11.42 11.05
CA GLN A 82 7.21 -11.79 11.63
C GLN A 82 7.73 -10.70 12.58
N LYS A 83 7.63 -9.43 12.17
CA LYS A 83 8.00 -8.27 13.00
C LYS A 83 7.28 -8.22 14.35
N GLN A 84 5.98 -8.51 14.37
CA GLN A 84 5.22 -8.55 15.63
C GLN A 84 5.71 -9.65 16.57
N ALA A 85 6.05 -10.82 16.04
CA ALA A 85 6.58 -11.93 16.83
C ALA A 85 7.96 -11.59 17.42
N GLU A 86 8.86 -11.01 16.63
CA GLU A 86 10.19 -10.59 17.09
C GLU A 86 10.14 -9.45 18.12
N ARG A 87 9.16 -8.54 18.01
CA ARG A 87 8.92 -7.51 19.03
C ARG A 87 8.60 -8.10 20.41
N ALA A 88 7.79 -9.15 20.43
CA ALA A 88 7.33 -9.79 21.66
C ALA A 88 8.43 -10.60 22.37
N ALA A 89 9.51 -10.97 21.67
CA ALA A 89 10.58 -11.84 22.18
C ALA A 89 11.81 -11.08 22.74
N GLN A 90 11.76 -9.75 22.85
CA GLN A 90 12.91 -8.94 23.28
C GLN A 90 13.12 -8.95 24.78
N HIS A 91 14.21 -9.58 25.23
CA HIS A 91 14.61 -9.57 26.64
C HIS A 91 16.05 -9.08 26.89
N ASP A 92 16.86 -8.83 25.86
CA ASP A 92 18.23 -8.29 25.98
C ASP A 92 18.54 -7.14 25.00
N ALA A 93 19.58 -6.36 25.28
CA ALA A 93 19.95 -5.16 24.51
C ALA A 93 20.38 -5.45 23.06
N LYS A 94 21.05 -6.58 22.78
CA LYS A 94 21.38 -7.02 21.42
C LYS A 94 20.12 -7.42 20.65
N ALA A 95 19.17 -8.07 21.32
CA ALA A 95 17.87 -8.38 20.71
C ALA A 95 17.10 -7.09 20.35
N ALA A 96 17.11 -6.09 21.24
CA ALA A 96 16.49 -4.79 20.97
C ALA A 96 17.17 -4.04 19.80
N GLN A 97 18.51 -4.08 19.71
CA GLN A 97 19.24 -3.46 18.61
C GLN A 97 18.94 -4.16 17.27
N ARG A 98 19.01 -5.50 17.21
CA ARG A 98 18.68 -6.26 16.00
C ARG A 98 17.26 -6.00 15.53
N TYR A 99 16.32 -5.91 16.48
CA TYR A 99 14.97 -5.54 16.13
C TYR A 99 14.88 -4.13 15.56
N ALA A 100 15.58 -3.15 16.14
CA ALA A 100 15.60 -1.79 15.59
C ALA A 100 16.10 -1.77 14.14
N GLU A 101 17.21 -2.44 13.85
CA GLU A 101 17.77 -2.62 12.50
C GLU A 101 16.74 -3.27 11.56
N PHE A 102 16.21 -4.44 11.95
CA PHE A 102 15.18 -5.15 11.18
C PHE A 102 13.94 -4.28 10.91
N THR A 103 13.49 -3.49 11.89
CA THR A 103 12.33 -2.63 11.70
C THR A 103 12.57 -1.47 10.77
N ALA A 104 13.81 -1.00 10.65
CA ALA A 104 14.22 0.04 9.71
C ALA A 104 14.28 -0.52 8.29
N ASP A 105 14.89 -1.69 8.11
CA ASP A 105 14.93 -2.39 6.82
C ASP A 105 13.52 -2.68 6.30
N TYR A 106 12.65 -3.23 7.15
CA TYR A 106 11.26 -3.46 6.77
C TYR A 106 10.50 -2.16 6.43
N ALA A 107 10.82 -1.04 7.10
CA ALA A 107 10.20 0.24 6.76
C ALA A 107 10.64 0.73 5.37
N ALA A 108 11.91 0.51 4.98
CA ALA A 108 12.39 0.80 3.63
C ALA A 108 11.70 -0.10 2.59
N ASP A 109 11.65 -1.41 2.82
CA ASP A 109 10.94 -2.36 1.94
C ASP A 109 9.46 -1.99 1.75
N ALA A 110 8.79 -1.54 2.82
CA ALA A 110 7.40 -1.09 2.77
C ALA A 110 7.21 0.18 1.91
N ILE A 111 8.18 1.10 1.96
CA ILE A 111 8.17 2.32 1.15
C ILE A 111 8.38 1.96 -0.32
N ASP A 112 9.35 1.10 -0.63
CA ASP A 112 9.64 0.64 -2.00
C ASP A 112 8.45 -0.10 -2.60
N PHE A 113 7.77 -0.93 -1.81
CA PHE A 113 6.51 -1.56 -2.23
C PHE A 113 5.41 -0.51 -2.51
N ALA A 114 5.24 0.49 -1.65
CA ALA A 114 4.23 1.53 -1.85
C ALA A 114 4.50 2.36 -3.12
N LEU A 115 5.76 2.70 -3.39
CA LEU A 115 6.17 3.38 -4.63
C LEU A 115 5.85 2.51 -5.84
N SER A 116 6.21 1.22 -5.80
CA SER A 116 5.92 0.29 -6.90
C SER A 116 4.42 0.15 -7.18
N ALA A 117 3.58 0.16 -6.13
CA ALA A 117 2.13 0.13 -6.27
C ALA A 117 1.55 1.43 -6.88
N ILE A 118 2.19 2.58 -6.64
CA ILE A 118 1.83 3.85 -7.27
C ILE A 118 2.15 3.80 -8.76
N ASP A 119 3.33 3.33 -9.14
CA ASP A 119 3.77 3.22 -10.53
C ASP A 119 2.86 2.28 -11.35
N GLU A 120 2.48 1.11 -10.80
CA GLU A 120 1.53 0.20 -11.45
C GLU A 120 0.13 0.82 -11.57
N ALA A 121 -0.32 1.61 -10.59
CA ALA A 121 -1.60 2.32 -10.66
C ALA A 121 -1.58 3.39 -11.77
N GLU A 122 -0.50 4.14 -11.91
CA GLU A 122 -0.32 5.08 -13.02
C GLU A 122 -0.38 4.37 -14.37
N TYR A 123 0.38 3.27 -14.52
CA TYR A 123 0.35 2.44 -15.73
C TYR A 123 -1.08 2.00 -16.08
N ALA A 124 -1.82 1.43 -15.14
CA ALA A 124 -3.17 0.91 -15.37
C ALA A 124 -4.18 2.02 -15.72
N VAL A 125 -4.06 3.20 -15.09
CA VAL A 125 -4.89 4.37 -15.40
C VAL A 125 -4.63 4.85 -16.83
N LEU A 126 -3.37 4.94 -17.25
CA LEU A 126 -3.00 5.34 -18.60
C LEU A 126 -3.50 4.35 -19.65
N GLU A 127 -3.36 3.04 -19.40
CA GLU A 127 -3.89 1.99 -20.27
C GLU A 127 -5.41 2.08 -20.42
N ALA A 128 -6.14 2.34 -19.33
CA ALA A 128 -7.58 2.53 -19.37
C ALA A 128 -8.01 3.79 -20.14
N VAL A 129 -7.26 4.89 -20.02
CA VAL A 129 -7.51 6.12 -20.79
C VAL A 129 -7.31 5.89 -22.29
N LEU A 130 -6.23 5.20 -22.68
CA LEU A 130 -5.98 4.84 -24.08
C LEU A 130 -7.09 3.96 -24.65
N ALA A 131 -7.44 2.88 -23.94
CA ALA A 131 -8.49 1.96 -24.37
C ALA A 131 -9.85 2.67 -24.57
N ARG A 132 -10.13 3.72 -23.79
CA ARG A 132 -11.33 4.53 -23.98
C ARG A 132 -11.25 5.40 -25.24
N ALA A 133 -10.11 6.04 -25.50
CA ALA A 133 -9.90 6.83 -26.70
C ALA A 133 -10.06 5.97 -27.97
N ASP A 134 -9.46 4.77 -27.98
CA ASP A 134 -9.58 3.81 -29.08
C ASP A 134 -11.04 3.39 -29.32
N ALA A 135 -11.80 3.17 -28.24
CA ALA A 135 -13.22 2.81 -28.33
C ALA A 135 -14.08 3.95 -28.90
N ASP A 136 -13.82 5.19 -28.48
CA ASP A 136 -14.52 6.37 -28.97
C ASP A 136 -14.19 6.63 -30.46
N GLU A 137 -12.92 6.46 -30.87
CA GLU A 137 -12.49 6.52 -32.28
C GLU A 137 -13.19 5.45 -33.13
N ALA A 138 -13.19 4.19 -32.67
CA ALA A 138 -13.85 3.10 -33.37
C ALA A 138 -15.35 3.33 -33.55
N GLN A 139 -16.04 3.92 -32.55
CA GLN A 139 -17.44 4.30 -32.67
C GLN A 139 -17.66 5.44 -33.68
N SER A 140 -16.76 6.43 -33.72
CA SER A 140 -16.87 7.55 -34.66
C SER A 140 -16.65 7.13 -36.12
N ASN A 141 -15.83 6.10 -36.37
CA ASN A 141 -15.57 5.57 -37.71
C ASN A 141 -16.70 4.66 -38.23
N LEU A 142 -17.66 4.28 -37.38
CA LEU A 142 -18.83 3.47 -37.74
C LEU A 142 -20.10 4.32 -38.00
N ALA A 143 -20.06 5.62 -37.70
CA ALA A 143 -21.16 6.58 -37.86
C ALA A 143 -21.05 7.37 -39.17
#